data_AF-A0A1G0KXV6-F1
#
_entry.id   AF-A0A1G0KXV6-F1
#
_cell.length_a   1.000
_cell.length_b   1.000
_cell.length_c   1.000
_cell.angle_alpha   90.00
_cell.angle_beta   90.00
_cell.angle_gamma   90.00
#
_symmetry.space_group_name_H-M   'P 1'
#
loop_
_entity.id
_entity.type
_entity.pdbx_description
1 polymer ?
#
loop_
_entity_poly.entity_id
_entity_poly.type
_entity_poly.pdbx_seq_one_letter_code
_entity_poly.pdbx_strand_id
1 'polypeptide(L)'
;MVAGTAGAKDEYSFKVHNTSGSAIKKLLVSEDGKEWGFFEIGDGIGAGASVTLVWDESTNNEDCKQHFKAVFADGEESEPVIFDFCEEDLELEF
;
A
#
# COMPACT_ATOMS: atom_id res chain seq x y z
N MET A 1 15.13 28.74 0.35
CA MET A 1 14.00 28.93 1.30
C MET A 1 13.21 27.64 1.25
N VAL A 2 13.02 27.02 2.41
CA VAL A 2 12.47 25.67 2.57
C VAL A 2 10.99 25.69 2.18
N ALA A 3 10.61 24.99 1.12
CA ALA A 3 9.22 24.75 0.76
C ALA A 3 8.67 23.69 1.71
N GLY A 4 8.32 24.09 2.93
CA GLY A 4 7.48 23.31 3.81
C GLY A 4 6.04 23.49 3.38
N THR A 5 5.57 22.67 2.44
CA THR A 5 4.15 22.50 2.18
C THR A 5 3.57 21.71 3.34
N ALA A 6 2.80 22.40 4.18
CA ALA A 6 1.91 21.77 5.14
C ALA A 6 0.83 21.01 4.37
N GLY A 7 0.99 19.70 4.22
CA GLY A 7 -0.08 18.79 3.80
C GLY A 7 -0.94 18.44 5.02
N ALA A 8 -2.26 18.59 4.89
CA ALA A 8 -3.24 18.17 5.89
C ALA A 8 -3.02 16.68 6.24
N LYS A 9 -2.88 16.29 7.52
CA LYS A 9 -3.98 15.99 8.48
C LYS A 9 -5.09 15.07 7.98
N ASP A 10 -4.83 14.22 6.99
CA ASP A 10 -5.72 13.13 6.64
C ASP A 10 -4.93 11.82 6.73
N GLU A 11 -5.18 11.02 7.76
CA GLU A 11 -4.73 9.63 7.83
C GLU A 11 -5.40 8.88 6.66
N TYR A 12 -4.72 8.80 5.51
CA TYR A 12 -5.23 8.07 4.37
C TYR A 12 -5.24 6.59 4.73
N SER A 13 -6.42 5.97 4.78
CA SER A 13 -6.55 4.54 5.03
C SER A 13 -7.09 3.85 3.79
N PHE A 14 -6.49 2.72 3.44
CA PHE A 14 -6.90 1.91 2.30
C PHE A 14 -7.16 0.48 2.76
N LYS A 15 -8.15 -0.18 2.15
CA LYS A 15 -8.44 -1.58 2.45
C LYS A 15 -7.67 -2.45 1.48
N VAL A 16 -6.89 -3.38 1.99
CA VAL A 16 -6.26 -4.43 1.20
C VAL A 16 -7.07 -5.71 1.35
N HIS A 17 -7.60 -6.21 0.24
CA HIS A 17 -8.29 -7.49 0.18
C HIS A 17 -7.41 -8.52 -0.53
N ASN A 18 -7.06 -9.58 0.18
CA ASN A 18 -6.30 -10.68 -0.39
C ASN A 18 -7.28 -11.70 -0.99
N THR A 19 -7.57 -11.60 -2.28
CA THR A 19 -8.36 -12.61 -3.01
C THR A 19 -7.52 -13.82 -3.42
N SER A 20 -6.19 -13.70 -3.34
CA SER A 20 -5.26 -14.79 -3.66
C SER A 20 -5.41 -15.99 -2.71
N GLY A 21 -4.95 -17.15 -3.17
CA GLY A 21 -4.91 -18.38 -2.38
C GLY A 21 -3.79 -18.43 -1.32
N SER A 22 -2.93 -17.41 -1.25
CA SER A 22 -1.73 -17.37 -0.41
C SER A 22 -1.78 -16.21 0.58
N ALA A 23 -1.26 -16.39 1.79
CA ALA A 23 -1.24 -15.32 2.78
C ALA A 23 -0.20 -14.25 2.41
N ILE A 24 -0.58 -12.97 2.39
CA ILE A 24 0.33 -11.84 2.18
C ILE A 24 1.10 -11.59 3.48
N LYS A 25 2.43 -11.69 3.46
CA LYS A 25 3.30 -11.43 4.62
C LYS A 25 3.86 -10.02 4.66
N LYS A 26 4.05 -9.38 3.51
CA LYS A 26 4.49 -7.99 3.41
C LYS A 26 3.78 -7.30 2.25
N LEU A 27 3.60 -6.00 2.36
CA LEU A 27 3.18 -5.18 1.23
C LEU A 27 4.34 -4.27 0.88
N LEU A 28 4.67 -4.21 -0.40
CA LEU A 28 5.65 -3.30 -0.96
C LEU A 28 4.90 -2.16 -1.63
N VAL A 29 5.43 -0.96 -1.50
CA VAL A 29 4.87 0.24 -2.13
C VAL A 29 5.98 1.04 -2.79
N SER A 30 5.72 1.66 -3.93
CA SER A 30 6.68 2.50 -4.65
C SER A 30 5.98 3.56 -5.48
N GLU A 31 6.40 4.81 -5.36
CA GLU A 31 5.88 5.90 -6.19
C GLU A 31 6.36 5.76 -7.65
N ASP A 32 7.66 5.53 -7.82
CA ASP A 32 8.31 5.59 -9.14
C ASP A 32 8.55 4.20 -9.76
N GLY A 33 8.18 3.14 -9.03
CA GLY A 33 8.44 1.75 -9.37
C GLY A 33 9.90 1.31 -9.22
N LYS A 34 10.79 2.17 -8.70
CA LYS A 34 12.21 1.83 -8.48
C LYS A 34 12.56 1.75 -6.99
N GLU A 35 12.09 2.69 -6.18
CA GLU A 35 12.30 2.66 -4.73
C GLU A 35 11.07 2.07 -4.04
N TRP A 36 11.24 0.88 -3.45
CA TRP A 36 10.15 0.15 -2.82
C TRP A 36 10.25 0.24 -1.31
N GLY A 37 9.30 0.93 -0.68
CA GLY A 37 9.00 0.83 0.74
C GLY A 37 8.28 -0.48 1.05
N PHE A 38 8.19 -0.83 2.32
CA PHE A 38 7.39 -1.96 2.77
C PHE A 38 6.54 -1.57 3.98
N PHE A 39 5.31 -2.09 4.01
CA PHE A 39 4.43 -2.03 5.17
C PHE A 39 4.56 -3.32 5.98
N GLU A 40 4.86 -3.16 7.27
CA GLU A 40 4.79 -4.26 8.24
C GLU A 40 3.33 -4.50 8.63
N ILE A 41 2.78 -5.61 8.15
CA ILE A 41 1.41 -6.06 8.39
C ILE A 41 1.32 -7.15 9.48
N GLY A 42 2.37 -7.27 10.31
CA GLY A 42 2.44 -8.23 11.41
C GLY A 42 2.37 -9.68 10.93
N ASP A 43 1.34 -10.43 11.35
CA ASP A 43 1.09 -11.81 10.92
C ASP A 43 0.75 -11.94 9.43
N GLY A 44 0.42 -10.83 8.78
CA GLY A 44 0.03 -10.77 7.38
C GLY A 44 -1.47 -10.88 7.15
N ILE A 45 -1.87 -10.92 5.87
CA ILE A 45 -3.25 -11.00 5.42
C ILE A 45 -3.48 -12.43 4.92
N GLY A 46 -4.31 -13.20 5.62
CA GLY A 46 -4.67 -14.56 5.18
C GLY A 46 -5.36 -14.57 3.80
N ALA A 47 -5.36 -15.72 3.14
CA ALA A 47 -6.11 -15.90 1.89
C ALA A 47 -7.60 -15.65 2.11
N GLY A 48 -8.21 -14.79 1.30
CA GLY A 48 -9.60 -14.32 1.44
C GLY A 48 -9.83 -13.32 2.58
N ALA A 49 -8.77 -12.84 3.24
CA ALA A 49 -8.89 -11.86 4.31
C ALA A 49 -8.70 -10.43 3.80
N SER A 50 -9.24 -9.46 4.53
CA SER A 50 -9.00 -8.06 4.28
C SER A 50 -8.49 -7.36 5.54
N VAL A 51 -7.65 -6.34 5.32
CA VAL A 51 -7.10 -5.49 6.37
C VAL A 51 -7.20 -4.04 5.91
N THR A 52 -7.40 -3.14 6.85
CA THR A 52 -7.28 -1.70 6.58
C THR A 52 -5.90 -1.26 7.04
N LEU A 53 -5.13 -0.66 6.13
CA LEU A 53 -3.82 -0.09 6.42
C LEU A 53 -3.92 1.42 6.38
N VAL A 54 -3.14 2.05 7.25
CA VAL A 54 -3.02 3.50 7.32
C VAL A 54 -1.72 3.89 6.64
N TRP A 55 -1.83 4.76 5.65
CA TRP A 55 -0.73 5.42 4.98
C TRP A 55 -0.13 6.46 5.92
N ASP A 56 1.20 6.46 6.04
CA ASP A 56 1.88 7.38 6.94
C ASP A 56 1.81 8.81 6.37
N GLU A 57 1.42 9.77 7.21
CA GLU A 57 1.30 11.18 6.80
C GLU A 57 2.64 11.78 6.35
N SER A 58 3.77 11.16 6.72
CA SER A 58 5.11 11.62 6.34
C SER A 58 5.42 11.43 4.85
N THR A 59 4.71 10.54 4.16
CA THR A 59 4.85 10.26 2.71
C THR A 59 3.70 10.88 1.89
N ASN A 60 2.89 11.75 2.49
CA ASN A 60 1.72 12.37 1.86
C ASN A 60 2.06 13.48 0.83
N ASN A 61 3.36 13.70 0.58
CA ASN A 61 3.86 14.65 -0.41
C ASN A 61 4.33 13.93 -1.69
N GLU A 62 4.01 12.65 -1.80
CA GLU A 62 4.25 11.77 -2.94
C GLU A 62 3.08 11.80 -3.94
N ASP A 63 3.33 11.38 -5.18
CA ASP A 63 2.34 11.32 -6.26
C ASP A 63 1.15 10.43 -5.86
N CYS A 64 -0.06 10.80 -6.29
CA CYS A 64 -1.29 10.03 -6.01
C CYS A 64 -1.20 8.58 -6.51
N LYS A 65 -0.41 8.33 -7.55
CA LYS A 65 -0.26 7.00 -8.14
C LYS A 65 0.89 6.27 -7.47
N GLN A 66 0.54 5.21 -6.77
CA GLN A 66 1.49 4.39 -6.04
C GLN A 66 1.42 2.96 -6.57
N HIS A 67 2.58 2.36 -6.82
CA HIS A 67 2.69 0.96 -7.19
C HIS A 67 2.70 0.11 -5.93
N PHE A 68 1.79 -0.84 -5.83
CA PHE A 68 1.73 -1.81 -4.75
C PHE A 68 2.06 -3.21 -5.25
N LYS A 69 2.78 -3.96 -4.42
CA LYS A 69 2.97 -5.41 -4.59
C LYS A 69 2.74 -6.10 -3.25
N ALA A 70 2.15 -7.28 -3.28
CA ALA A 70 2.06 -8.15 -2.13
C ALA A 70 3.20 -9.17 -2.18
N VAL A 71 3.83 -9.44 -1.04
CA VAL A 71 4.78 -10.55 -0.87
C VAL A 71 4.06 -11.63 -0.09
N PHE A 72 3.85 -12.78 -0.72
CA PHE A 72 3.18 -13.92 -0.13
C PHE A 72 4.10 -14.69 0.83
N ALA A 73 3.50 -15.55 1.65
CA ALA A 73 4.21 -16.37 2.64
C ALA A 73 5.21 -17.35 2.03
N ASP A 74 5.01 -17.74 0.77
CA ASP A 74 5.95 -18.60 0.03
C ASP A 74 7.19 -17.83 -0.48
N GLY A 75 7.18 -16.49 -0.36
CA GLY A 75 8.20 -15.60 -0.91
C GLY A 75 7.92 -15.16 -2.35
N GLU A 76 6.81 -15.62 -2.95
CA GLU A 76 6.31 -15.08 -4.22
C GLU A 76 5.82 -13.64 -4.07
N GLU A 77 6.03 -12.83 -5.10
CA GLU A 77 5.55 -11.45 -5.19
C GLU A 77 4.37 -11.40 -6.15
N SER A 78 3.32 -10.66 -5.81
CA SER A 78 2.21 -10.38 -6.71
C SER A 78 2.66 -9.48 -7.86
N GLU A 79 1.83 -9.43 -8.91
CA GLU A 79 2.00 -8.41 -9.93
C GLU A 79 1.88 -7.00 -9.31
N PRO A 80 2.71 -6.04 -9.75
CA PRO A 80 2.57 -4.65 -9.34
C PRO A 80 1.25 -4.08 -9.84
N VAL A 81 0.42 -3.66 -8.90
CA VAL A 81 -0.82 -2.95 -9.18
C VAL A 81 -0.59 -1.46 -8.96
N ILE A 82 -1.11 -0.63 -9.86
CA ILE A 82 -1.07 0.83 -9.67
C ILE A 82 -2.35 1.22 -8.96
N PHE A 83 -2.19 1.89 -7.84
CA PHE A 83 -3.28 2.37 -7.01
C PHE A 83 -3.29 3.89 -7.02
N ASP A 84 -4.46 4.48 -7.27
CA ASP A 84 -4.62 5.92 -7.36
C ASP A 84 -5.30 6.46 -6.10
N PHE A 85 -4.49 7.02 -5.19
CA PHE A 85 -4.94 7.62 -3.94
C PHE A 85 -5.76 8.90 -4.15
N CYS A 86 -5.81 9.45 -5.38
CA CYS A 86 -6.64 10.61 -5.70
C CYS A 86 -8.14 10.25 -5.83
N GLU A 87 -8.54 8.97 -5.84
CA GLU A 87 -9.95 8.55 -5.86
C GLU A 87 -10.55 8.39 -4.45
N GLU A 88 -11.88 8.51 -4.32
CA GLU A 88 -12.59 8.50 -3.03
C GLU A 88 -12.97 7.10 -2.50
N ASP A 89 -12.53 6.02 -3.15
CA ASP A 89 -12.85 4.62 -2.76
C ASP A 89 -11.60 3.72 -2.85
N LEU A 90 -10.82 3.71 -1.77
CA LEU A 90 -9.49 3.11 -1.73
C LEU A 90 -9.54 1.62 -1.30
N GLU A 91 -9.88 0.74 -2.24
CA GLU A 91 -9.82 -0.72 -2.07
C GLU A 91 -8.82 -1.38 -3.03
N LEU A 92 -7.86 -2.11 -2.46
CA LEU A 92 -6.73 -2.70 -3.15
C LEU A 92 -6.83 -4.23 -3.10
N GLU A 93 -7.02 -4.86 -4.25
CA GLU A 93 -7.25 -6.31 -4.35
C GLU A 93 -6.02 -7.01 -4.95
N PHE A 94 -5.62 -8.13 -4.34
CA PHE A 94 -4.53 -8.99 -4.79
C PHE A 94 -4.99 -10.43 -5.03
#